data_AF-A0A7S4V4F8-F1
#
_entry.id   AF-A0A7S4V4F8-F1
#
_cell.length_a   1.000
_cell.length_b   1.000
_cell.length_c   1.000
_cell.angle_alpha   90.00
_cell.angle_beta   90.00
_cell.angle_gamma   90.00
#
_symmetry.space_group_name_H-M   'P 1'
#
loop_
_entity.id
_entity.type
_entity.pdbx_description
1 polymer ?
#
loop_
_entity_poly.entity_id
_entity_poly.type
_entity_poly.pdbx_seq_one_letter_code
_entity_poly.pdbx_strand_id
1 'polypeptide(L)'
;MNIIAVVFLFTTSCCFATASRCHGKDVPPSGERIWSDLEGELVQLFQERDSLPLSISRQNGNIEVRTKFKGDTMVTIAEAKMVKHHPDDFREFLENFNEAFPKVNPMVRNVLHLRFSDTREGVKSILKFPYPLRDRVMVHWKYLKMHRGKDEHLLIFSEQGNDDLLKTYLSTNERKKFVLGRTFLCAYWIQPVRDSDNRIIGSSIKYAFSGDIGESIPQWLQNSIGPKTALDS
;
A
#
# COMPACT_ATOMS: atom_id res chain seq x y z
N MET A 1 11.59 4.56 16.12
CA MET A 1 10.20 4.83 15.71
C MET A 1 9.38 3.62 16.13
N ASN A 2 8.61 3.72 17.22
CA ASN A 2 7.84 2.59 17.78
C ASN A 2 6.45 3.10 18.14
N ILE A 3 5.41 2.67 17.41
CA ILE A 3 4.01 2.83 17.82
C ILE A 3 3.26 1.51 17.53
N ILE A 4 3.23 0.67 18.58
CA ILE A 4 2.12 -0.13 19.15
C ILE A 4 1.18 -0.93 18.21
N ALA A 5 1.18 -2.25 18.42
CA ALA A 5 0.23 -3.25 17.91
C ALA A 5 -1.04 -3.38 18.78
N VAL A 6 -2.23 -3.63 18.18
CA VAL A 6 -3.43 -4.15 18.88
C VAL A 6 -4.29 -5.08 17.97
N VAL A 7 -4.81 -6.15 18.60
CA VAL A 7 -5.49 -7.39 18.13
C VAL A 7 -7.04 -7.28 18.16
N PHE A 8 -7.81 -8.11 17.41
CA PHE A 8 -8.91 -9.02 17.89
C PHE A 8 -9.79 -9.70 16.80
N LEU A 9 -10.32 -10.88 17.19
CA LEU A 9 -11.09 -11.96 16.52
C LEU A 9 -12.58 -11.69 16.24
N PHE A 10 -13.17 -12.36 15.22
CA PHE A 10 -14.29 -13.36 15.28
C PHE A 10 -14.80 -13.73 13.85
N THR A 11 -15.26 -14.98 13.68
CA THR A 11 -15.57 -15.66 12.41
C THR A 11 -17.03 -15.48 11.94
N THR A 12 -17.26 -15.42 10.62
CA THR A 12 -18.43 -16.02 9.94
C THR A 12 -18.19 -16.03 8.42
N SER A 13 -18.44 -17.19 7.80
CA SER A 13 -18.14 -17.52 6.40
C SER A 13 -19.33 -17.26 5.50
N CYS A 14 -19.12 -16.62 4.35
CA CYS A 14 -19.99 -16.69 3.18
C CYS A 14 -19.13 -16.65 1.91
N CYS A 15 -19.15 -17.73 1.16
CA CYS A 15 -18.47 -17.90 -0.12
C CYS A 15 -19.27 -17.25 -1.25
N PHE A 16 -18.63 -16.39 -2.05
CA PHE A 16 -19.07 -16.10 -3.41
C PHE A 16 -17.87 -16.17 -4.36
N ALA A 17 -18.01 -16.95 -5.42
CA ALA A 17 -17.03 -17.07 -6.50
C ALA A 17 -17.37 -16.05 -7.59
N THR A 18 -16.44 -15.17 -7.93
CA THR A 18 -16.57 -14.25 -9.07
C THR A 18 -15.86 -14.82 -10.30
N ALA A 19 -16.61 -14.93 -11.40
CA ALA A 19 -16.16 -15.40 -12.70
C ALA A 19 -15.20 -14.38 -13.36
N SER A 20 -14.05 -14.87 -13.79
CA SER A 20 -13.06 -14.11 -14.57
C SER A 20 -13.51 -14.04 -16.04
N ARG A 21 -13.64 -12.82 -16.58
CA ARG A 21 -13.92 -12.58 -18.01
C ARG A 21 -12.62 -12.71 -18.80
N CYS A 22 -12.61 -13.59 -19.79
CA CYS A 22 -11.53 -13.67 -20.78
C CYS A 22 -11.64 -12.48 -21.75
N HIS A 23 -10.66 -11.58 -21.74
CA HIS A 23 -10.41 -10.64 -22.84
C HIS A 23 -9.22 -11.11 -23.67
N GLY A 24 -9.19 -10.66 -24.92
CA GLY A 24 -8.30 -11.12 -25.99
C GLY A 24 -6.82 -11.00 -25.65
N LYS A 25 -5.98 -11.54 -26.54
CA LYS A 25 -4.51 -11.53 -26.43
C LYS A 25 -3.97 -10.10 -26.61
N ASP A 26 -4.25 -9.22 -25.65
CA ASP A 26 -3.65 -7.91 -25.57
C ASP A 26 -2.22 -8.09 -25.08
N VAL A 27 -1.27 -7.48 -25.79
CA VAL A 27 0.10 -7.36 -25.31
C VAL A 27 0.04 -6.72 -23.92
N PRO A 28 0.68 -7.31 -22.88
CA PRO A 28 0.61 -6.75 -21.55
C PRO A 28 1.08 -5.30 -21.58
N PRO A 29 0.38 -4.38 -20.88
CA PRO A 29 0.79 -2.98 -20.87
C PRO A 29 2.23 -2.86 -20.33
N SER A 30 3.01 -1.95 -20.93
CA SER A 30 4.37 -1.68 -20.48
C SER A 30 4.39 -1.19 -19.03
N GLY A 31 5.51 -1.39 -18.34
CA GLY A 31 5.69 -0.91 -16.96
C GLY A 31 5.49 0.60 -16.83
N GLU A 32 5.92 1.38 -17.84
CA GLU A 32 5.73 2.83 -17.90
C GLU A 32 4.27 3.25 -17.97
N ARG A 33 3.45 2.56 -18.79
CA ARG A 33 2.03 2.84 -18.89
C ARG A 33 1.32 2.53 -17.58
N ILE A 34 1.61 1.38 -16.98
CA ILE A 34 1.04 0.99 -15.68
C ILE A 34 1.43 2.03 -14.62
N TRP A 35 2.69 2.45 -14.57
CA TRP A 35 3.13 3.51 -13.67
C TRP A 35 2.32 4.79 -13.84
N SER A 36 2.18 5.27 -15.09
CA SER A 36 1.45 6.50 -15.38
C SER A 36 -0.01 6.43 -14.94
N ASP A 37 -0.66 5.28 -15.17
CA ASP A 37 -2.05 5.04 -14.77
C ASP A 37 -2.19 5.05 -13.24
N LEU A 38 -1.28 4.37 -12.52
CA LEU A 38 -1.26 4.33 -11.06
C LEU A 38 -0.98 5.70 -10.43
N GLU A 39 -0.05 6.46 -11.01
CA GLU A 39 0.26 7.81 -10.56
C GLU A 39 -0.96 8.74 -10.76
N GLY A 40 -1.64 8.62 -11.89
CA GLY A 40 -2.88 9.35 -12.16
C GLY A 40 -3.98 9.01 -11.15
N GLU A 41 -4.20 7.73 -10.87
CA GLU A 41 -5.16 7.28 -9.84
C GLU A 41 -4.81 7.83 -8.46
N LEU A 42 -3.54 7.80 -8.07
CA LEU A 42 -3.07 8.34 -6.79
C LEU A 42 -3.36 9.85 -6.67
N VAL A 43 -3.05 10.63 -7.71
CA VAL A 43 -3.32 12.06 -7.73
C VAL A 43 -4.81 12.34 -7.58
N GLN A 44 -5.65 11.60 -8.32
CA GLN A 44 -7.11 11.72 -8.23
C GLN A 44 -7.62 11.41 -6.82
N LEU A 45 -7.12 10.34 -6.18
CA LEU A 45 -7.49 10.00 -4.80
C LEU A 45 -7.22 11.15 -3.83
N PHE A 46 -6.07 11.81 -3.95
CA PHE A 46 -5.72 12.94 -3.08
C PHE A 46 -6.49 14.22 -3.40
N GLN A 47 -6.92 14.43 -4.64
CA GLN A 47 -7.82 15.55 -5.01
C GLN A 47 -9.20 15.38 -4.40
N GLU A 48 -9.72 14.15 -4.36
CA GLU A 48 -11.05 13.85 -3.81
C GLU A 48 -11.05 13.72 -2.27
N ARG A 49 -9.87 13.56 -1.65
CA ARG A 49 -9.71 13.21 -0.22
C ARG A 49 -10.58 14.06 0.71
N ASP A 50 -10.58 15.38 0.53
CA ASP A 50 -11.25 16.29 1.47
C ASP A 50 -12.78 16.17 1.44
N SER A 51 -13.33 15.59 0.38
CA SER A 51 -14.76 15.23 0.27
C SER A 51 -15.13 13.94 0.98
N LEU A 52 -14.15 13.12 1.38
CA LEU A 52 -14.38 11.82 2.03
C LEU A 52 -14.61 11.99 3.53
N PRO A 53 -15.38 11.10 4.18
CA PRO A 53 -15.54 11.12 5.62
C PRO A 53 -14.19 10.90 6.34
N LEU A 54 -13.97 11.66 7.42
CA LEU A 54 -12.80 11.52 8.27
C LEU A 54 -12.97 10.30 9.18
N SER A 55 -12.04 9.35 9.09
CA SER A 55 -12.08 8.11 9.88
C SER A 55 -11.26 8.24 11.18
N ILE A 56 -10.05 8.80 11.08
CA ILE A 56 -9.17 9.06 12.23
C ILE A 56 -8.51 10.43 12.07
N SER A 57 -8.36 11.15 13.19
CA SER A 57 -7.49 12.31 13.28
C SER A 57 -6.62 12.24 14.54
N ARG A 58 -5.36 12.64 14.41
CA ARG A 58 -4.34 12.67 15.47
C ARG A 58 -3.51 13.94 15.39
N GLN A 59 -2.83 14.27 16.48
CA GLN A 59 -1.93 15.42 16.57
C GLN A 59 -2.61 16.72 16.11
N ASN A 60 -3.81 16.99 16.61
CA ASN A 60 -4.60 18.18 16.26
C ASN A 60 -4.84 18.34 14.75
N GLY A 61 -5.09 17.23 14.04
CA GLY A 61 -5.36 17.24 12.60
C GLY A 61 -4.12 17.28 11.72
N ASN A 62 -2.91 17.13 12.30
CA ASN A 62 -1.70 16.92 11.51
C ASN A 62 -1.73 15.57 10.78
N ILE A 63 -2.27 14.53 11.42
CA ILE A 63 -2.45 13.22 10.80
C ILE A 63 -3.93 12.94 10.63
N GLU A 64 -4.34 12.66 9.40
CA GLU A 64 -5.71 12.31 9.05
C GLU A 64 -5.75 11.01 8.25
N VAL A 65 -6.73 10.17 8.53
CA VAL A 65 -7.03 8.96 7.77
C VAL A 65 -8.49 9.01 7.34
N ARG A 66 -8.74 8.71 6.07
CA ARG A 66 -10.06 8.67 5.44
C ARG A 66 -10.22 7.38 4.67
N THR A 67 -11.44 6.88 4.62
CA THR A 67 -11.74 5.63 3.91
C THR A 67 -12.97 5.78 3.03
N LYS A 68 -12.93 5.16 1.85
CA LYS A 68 -14.08 4.96 0.96
C LYS A 68 -14.12 3.52 0.48
N PHE A 69 -15.26 3.09 -0.05
CA PHE A 69 -15.42 1.78 -0.68
C PHE A 69 -15.62 1.92 -2.18
N LYS A 70 -14.98 1.03 -2.95
CA LYS A 70 -15.18 0.84 -4.38
C LYS A 70 -15.64 -0.60 -4.59
N GLY A 71 -16.95 -0.81 -4.63
CA GLY A 71 -17.53 -2.15 -4.45
C GLY A 71 -17.15 -2.70 -3.08
N ASP A 72 -16.60 -3.92 -3.03
CA ASP A 72 -16.18 -4.58 -1.79
C ASP A 72 -14.75 -4.21 -1.36
N THR A 73 -14.06 -3.37 -2.13
CA THR A 73 -12.68 -2.95 -1.83
C THR A 73 -12.67 -1.66 -1.04
N MET A 74 -12.05 -1.69 0.14
CA MET A 74 -11.75 -0.50 0.91
C MET A 74 -10.54 0.23 0.31
N VAL A 75 -10.69 1.54 0.14
CA VAL A 75 -9.62 2.47 -0.21
C VAL A 75 -9.36 3.34 1.00
N THR A 76 -8.13 3.33 1.49
CA THR A 76 -7.68 4.16 2.60
C THR A 76 -6.72 5.23 2.09
N ILE A 77 -6.93 6.45 2.54
CA ILE A 77 -6.08 7.61 2.24
C ILE A 77 -5.66 8.19 3.58
N ALA A 78 -4.35 8.30 3.81
CA ALA A 78 -3.80 8.93 5.00
C ALA A 78 -2.83 10.05 4.60
N GLU A 79 -2.75 11.08 5.44
CA GLU A 79 -1.78 12.15 5.28
C GLU A 79 -1.28 12.59 6.65
N ALA A 80 0.05 12.64 6.81
CA ALA A 80 0.72 13.46 7.81
C ALA A 80 1.13 14.78 7.12
N LYS A 81 0.39 15.85 7.41
CA LYS A 81 0.52 17.16 6.74
C LYS A 81 1.90 17.79 6.96
N MET A 82 2.46 17.58 8.15
CA MET A 82 3.76 18.11 8.53
C MET A 82 4.54 17.12 9.40
N VAL A 83 5.70 16.73 8.90
CA VAL A 83 6.72 15.95 9.59
C VAL A 83 8.01 16.76 9.57
N LYS A 84 8.65 16.96 10.73
CA LYS A 84 9.87 17.77 10.87
C LYS A 84 11.13 17.04 10.38
N HIS A 85 11.07 16.49 9.18
CA HIS A 85 12.15 15.82 8.47
C HIS A 85 12.20 16.33 7.04
N HIS A 86 13.40 16.42 6.48
CA HIS A 86 13.58 16.75 5.07
C HIS A 86 13.11 15.55 4.22
N PRO A 87 12.54 15.75 3.01
CA PRO A 87 12.14 14.62 2.16
C PRO A 87 13.27 13.62 1.88
N ASP A 88 14.51 14.13 1.73
CA ASP A 88 15.69 13.29 1.52
C ASP A 88 16.06 12.42 2.73
N ASP A 89 15.60 12.75 3.95
CA ASP A 89 15.83 11.91 5.13
C ASP A 89 15.16 10.52 4.98
N PHE A 90 14.18 10.41 4.09
CA PHE A 90 13.46 9.17 3.80
C PHE A 90 14.10 8.35 2.66
N ARG A 91 15.12 8.88 1.97
CA ARG A 91 15.71 8.26 0.78
C ARG A 91 16.22 6.85 1.07
N GLU A 92 17.03 6.70 2.11
CA GLU A 92 17.61 5.42 2.49
C GLU A 92 16.52 4.37 2.78
N PHE A 93 15.44 4.78 3.45
CA PHE A 93 14.31 3.91 3.73
C PHE A 93 13.60 3.46 2.45
N LEU A 94 13.34 4.37 1.51
CA LEU A 94 12.64 4.06 0.26
C LEU A 94 13.48 3.20 -0.69
N GLU A 95 14.76 3.49 -0.82
CA GLU A 95 15.70 2.72 -1.65
C GLU A 95 15.91 1.32 -1.08
N ASN A 96 16.00 1.19 0.25
CA ASN A 96 16.17 -0.09 0.95
C ASN A 96 14.86 -0.65 1.51
N PHE A 97 13.72 -0.30 0.91
CA PHE A 97 12.38 -0.58 1.47
C PHE A 97 12.19 -2.05 1.87
N ASN A 98 12.66 -2.99 1.05
CA ASN A 98 12.46 -4.41 1.30
C ASN A 98 13.11 -4.88 2.62
N GLU A 99 14.26 -4.29 2.99
CA GLU A 99 14.97 -4.61 4.23
C GLU A 99 14.52 -3.73 5.40
N ALA A 100 14.18 -2.46 5.12
CA ALA A 100 13.83 -1.48 6.14
C ALA A 100 12.39 -1.68 6.63
N PHE A 101 11.44 -1.99 5.75
CA PHE A 101 10.02 -2.05 6.08
C PHE A 101 9.68 -3.10 7.15
N PRO A 102 10.19 -4.35 7.10
CA PRO A 102 9.97 -5.32 8.17
C PRO A 102 10.49 -4.90 9.55
N LYS A 103 11.48 -3.98 9.61
CA LYS A 103 12.05 -3.48 10.87
C LYS A 103 11.14 -2.47 11.56
N VAL A 104 10.29 -1.78 10.80
CA VAL A 104 9.40 -0.72 11.30
C VAL A 104 7.93 -1.15 11.32
N ASN A 105 7.54 -2.17 10.56
CA ASN A 105 6.17 -2.68 10.53
C ASN A 105 6.08 -4.10 11.11
N PRO A 106 5.51 -4.29 12.31
CA PRO A 106 5.44 -5.60 12.98
C PRO A 106 4.52 -6.61 12.26
N MET A 107 3.62 -6.14 11.40
CA MET A 107 2.80 -7.04 10.56
C MET A 107 3.63 -7.64 9.42
N VAL A 108 4.75 -7.04 9.04
CA VAL A 108 5.55 -7.51 7.91
C VAL A 108 6.60 -8.48 8.42
N ARG A 109 6.51 -9.74 8.04
CA ARG A 109 7.53 -10.74 8.37
C ARG A 109 8.81 -10.51 7.58
N ASN A 110 8.66 -10.34 6.28
CA ASN A 110 9.74 -10.05 5.34
C ASN A 110 9.18 -9.52 4.03
N VAL A 111 10.04 -8.85 3.26
CA VAL A 111 9.81 -8.47 1.87
C VAL A 111 10.98 -9.03 1.06
N LEU A 112 10.68 -9.90 0.10
CA LEU A 112 11.67 -10.57 -0.72
C LEU A 112 11.72 -9.93 -2.10
N HIS A 113 12.94 -9.64 -2.56
CA HIS A 113 13.21 -9.33 -3.95
C HIS A 113 12.97 -10.58 -4.81
N LEU A 114 12.27 -10.44 -5.94
CA LEU A 114 12.01 -11.54 -6.87
C LEU A 114 12.78 -11.38 -8.18
N ARG A 115 12.52 -10.29 -8.90
CA ARG A 115 13.18 -9.94 -10.17
C ARG A 115 13.10 -8.44 -10.43
N PHE A 116 14.03 -7.95 -11.23
CA PHE A 116 14.02 -6.57 -11.70
C PHE A 116 13.57 -6.49 -13.16
N SER A 117 13.00 -5.36 -13.54
CA SER A 117 12.81 -4.92 -14.93
C SER A 117 13.15 -3.44 -14.98
N ASP A 118 13.36 -2.89 -16.19
CA ASP A 118 13.90 -1.53 -16.37
C ASP A 118 13.20 -0.44 -15.55
N THR A 119 11.90 -0.60 -15.25
CA THR A 119 11.07 0.41 -14.59
C THR A 119 10.48 -0.01 -13.24
N ARG A 120 10.67 -1.26 -12.82
CA ARG A 120 9.99 -1.82 -11.64
C ARG A 120 10.64 -3.09 -11.12
N GLU A 121 10.42 -3.35 -9.85
CA GLU A 121 10.92 -4.51 -9.12
C GLU A 121 9.77 -5.41 -8.70
N GLY A 122 9.84 -6.70 -8.99
CA GLY A 122 8.91 -7.68 -8.45
C GLY A 122 9.28 -8.01 -7.01
N VAL A 123 8.33 -7.88 -6.09
CA VAL A 123 8.55 -8.18 -4.67
C VAL A 123 7.47 -9.11 -4.11
N LYS A 124 7.85 -9.92 -3.12
CA LYS A 124 6.94 -10.78 -2.34
C LYS A 124 6.98 -10.37 -0.88
N SER A 125 5.85 -9.96 -0.34
CA SER A 125 5.70 -9.61 1.07
C SER A 125 4.95 -10.71 1.80
N ILE A 126 5.47 -11.15 2.95
CA ILE A 126 4.75 -12.07 3.85
C ILE A 126 4.29 -11.28 5.07
N LEU A 127 2.98 -11.23 5.29
CA LEU A 127 2.37 -10.52 6.39
C LEU A 127 1.90 -11.50 7.47
N LYS A 128 2.23 -11.19 8.72
CA LYS A 128 1.75 -11.86 9.92
C LYS A 128 0.38 -11.32 10.28
N PHE A 129 -0.59 -12.20 10.43
CA PHE A 129 -1.91 -11.87 10.93
C PHE A 129 -2.13 -12.50 12.30
N PRO A 130 -2.91 -11.86 13.19
CA PRO A 130 -3.22 -12.44 14.49
C PRO A 130 -4.05 -13.71 14.33
N TYR A 131 -3.74 -14.74 15.11
CA TYR A 131 -4.56 -15.96 15.17
C TYR A 131 -6.03 -15.60 15.48
N PRO A 132 -7.01 -16.19 14.77
CA PRO A 132 -6.96 -17.35 13.88
C PRO A 132 -6.86 -17.01 12.40
N LEU A 133 -6.61 -15.73 12.06
CA LEU A 133 -6.44 -15.33 10.67
C LEU A 133 -5.13 -15.91 10.16
N ARG A 134 -5.18 -16.49 8.95
CA ARG A 134 -3.99 -17.01 8.30
C ARG A 134 -3.12 -15.86 7.81
N ASP A 135 -1.81 -16.03 7.88
CA ASP A 135 -0.86 -15.09 7.30
C ASP A 135 -1.13 -14.85 5.81
N ARG A 136 -0.80 -13.65 5.34
CA ARG A 136 -0.97 -13.26 3.94
C ARG A 136 0.34 -13.30 3.19
N VAL A 137 0.27 -13.66 1.92
CA VAL A 137 1.35 -13.46 0.96
C VAL A 137 0.86 -12.51 -0.12
N MET A 138 1.65 -11.48 -0.40
CA MET A 138 1.38 -10.51 -1.46
C MET A 138 2.54 -10.57 -2.45
N VAL A 139 2.23 -10.65 -3.73
CA VAL A 139 3.21 -10.59 -4.82
C VAL A 139 2.80 -9.44 -5.72
N HIS A 140 3.64 -8.42 -5.85
CA HIS A 140 3.30 -7.20 -6.59
C HIS A 140 4.55 -6.56 -7.20
N TRP A 141 4.33 -5.60 -8.08
CA TRP A 141 5.38 -4.75 -8.61
C TRP A 141 5.58 -3.54 -7.71
N LYS A 142 6.84 -3.19 -7.43
CA LYS A 142 7.31 -2.00 -6.75
C LYS A 142 7.88 -1.03 -7.78
N TYR A 143 7.39 0.21 -7.75
CA TYR A 143 7.83 1.30 -8.60
C TYR A 143 8.35 2.41 -7.70
N LEU A 144 9.61 2.80 -7.86
CA LEU A 144 10.24 3.85 -7.07
C LEU A 144 10.70 4.98 -7.99
N LYS A 145 10.23 6.19 -7.72
CA LYS A 145 10.64 7.41 -8.41
C LYS A 145 11.15 8.41 -7.39
N MET A 146 12.47 8.49 -7.29
CA MET A 146 13.15 9.54 -6.53
C MET A 146 13.17 10.82 -7.34
N HIS A 147 12.99 11.96 -6.68
CA HIS A 147 12.95 13.27 -7.33
C HIS A 147 11.89 13.35 -8.44
N ARG A 148 10.70 12.81 -8.18
CA ARG A 148 9.53 12.95 -9.07
C ARG A 148 9.29 14.41 -9.41
N GLY A 149 9.41 15.26 -8.38
CA GLY A 149 9.58 16.69 -8.45
C GLY A 149 10.80 17.10 -7.62
N LYS A 150 11.05 18.39 -7.49
CA LYS A 150 12.15 18.90 -6.66
C LYS A 150 11.91 18.52 -5.18
N ASP A 151 12.81 17.71 -4.63
CA ASP A 151 12.76 17.18 -3.25
C ASP A 151 11.52 16.32 -2.96
N GLU A 152 11.02 15.57 -3.96
CA GLU A 152 9.80 14.78 -3.87
C GLU A 152 10.04 13.32 -4.26
N HIS A 153 9.52 12.39 -3.46
CA HIS A 153 9.72 10.94 -3.65
C HIS A 153 8.38 10.20 -3.70
N LEU A 154 8.28 9.21 -4.60
CA LEU A 154 7.08 8.41 -4.76
C LEU A 154 7.44 6.93 -4.89
N LEU A 155 6.84 6.11 -4.03
CA LEU A 155 6.92 4.66 -4.06
C LEU A 155 5.51 4.10 -4.24
N ILE A 156 5.31 3.24 -5.24
CA ILE A 156 4.02 2.59 -5.52
C ILE A 156 4.21 1.07 -5.56
N PHE A 157 3.27 0.34 -4.99
CA PHE A 157 3.09 -1.09 -5.19
C PHE A 157 1.76 -1.36 -5.90
N SER A 158 1.78 -2.27 -6.87
CA SER A 158 0.56 -2.72 -7.54
C SER A 158 0.70 -4.13 -8.08
N GLU A 159 -0.39 -4.89 -8.03
CA GLU A 159 -0.49 -6.19 -8.68
C GLU A 159 -0.76 -6.11 -10.19
N GLN A 160 -0.98 -4.92 -10.75
CA GLN A 160 -1.30 -4.78 -12.17
C GLN A 160 -0.18 -5.36 -13.06
N GLY A 161 -0.52 -6.38 -13.85
CA GLY A 161 0.42 -7.10 -14.71
C GLY A 161 1.39 -8.03 -13.95
N ASN A 162 1.01 -8.55 -12.78
CA ASN A 162 1.86 -9.45 -11.98
C ASN A 162 1.62 -10.95 -12.24
N ASP A 163 0.81 -11.34 -13.23
CA ASP A 163 0.42 -12.75 -13.43
C ASP A 163 1.62 -13.70 -13.53
N ASP A 164 2.65 -13.29 -14.27
CA ASP A 164 3.90 -14.05 -14.39
C ASP A 164 4.66 -14.15 -13.05
N LEU A 165 4.63 -13.10 -12.22
CA LEU A 165 5.22 -13.14 -10.89
C LEU A 165 4.47 -14.14 -10.01
N LEU A 166 3.14 -14.11 -10.02
CA LEU A 166 2.33 -15.05 -9.25
C LEU A 166 2.54 -16.49 -9.69
N LYS A 167 2.62 -16.74 -11.00
CA LYS A 167 2.87 -18.07 -11.55
C LYS A 167 4.25 -18.61 -11.17
N THR A 168 5.26 -17.75 -11.20
CA THR A 168 6.65 -18.14 -10.97
C THR A 168 6.98 -18.27 -9.48
N TYR A 169 6.48 -17.34 -8.66
CA TYR A 169 6.94 -17.18 -7.29
C TYR A 169 5.89 -17.55 -6.25
N LEU A 170 4.65 -17.92 -6.60
CA LEU A 170 3.66 -18.39 -5.61
C LEU A 170 3.33 -19.86 -5.81
N SER A 171 4.10 -20.72 -5.13
CA SER A 171 4.00 -22.17 -5.23
C SER A 171 2.70 -22.73 -4.65
N THR A 172 2.33 -23.94 -5.05
CA THR A 172 1.18 -24.67 -4.49
C THR A 172 1.29 -24.85 -2.97
N ASN A 173 2.50 -25.08 -2.46
CA ASN A 173 2.73 -25.23 -1.03
C ASN A 173 2.55 -23.91 -0.28
N GLU A 174 2.97 -22.79 -0.85
CA GLU A 174 2.71 -21.47 -0.27
C GLU A 174 1.21 -21.14 -0.25
N ARG A 175 0.46 -21.46 -1.30
CA ARG A 175 -1.00 -21.27 -1.35
C ARG A 175 -1.75 -22.06 -0.27
N LYS A 176 -1.21 -23.18 0.19
CA LYS A 176 -1.74 -23.95 1.32
C LYS A 176 -1.39 -23.33 2.68
N LYS A 177 -0.30 -22.57 2.78
CA LYS A 177 0.18 -21.95 4.03
C LYS A 177 -0.43 -20.56 4.21
N PHE A 178 -0.38 -19.75 3.16
CA PHE A 178 -0.79 -18.36 3.16
C PHE A 178 -2.07 -18.14 2.38
N VAL A 179 -2.78 -17.08 2.71
CA VAL A 179 -3.84 -16.53 1.86
C VAL A 179 -3.24 -15.47 0.95
N LEU A 180 -3.61 -15.48 -0.33
CA LEU A 180 -3.13 -14.48 -1.29
C LEU A 180 -3.83 -13.16 -1.02
N GLY A 181 -3.05 -12.14 -0.65
CA GLY A 181 -3.48 -10.74 -0.65
C GLY A 181 -3.13 -10.08 -1.99
N ARG A 182 -4.00 -9.19 -2.44
CA ARG A 182 -3.93 -8.47 -3.70
C ARG A 182 -3.81 -6.97 -3.41
N THR A 183 -2.73 -6.36 -3.87
CA THR A 183 -2.50 -4.91 -3.70
C THR A 183 -2.86 -4.21 -5.01
N PHE A 184 -4.04 -3.63 -5.11
CA PHE A 184 -4.42 -2.89 -6.32
C PHE A 184 -3.59 -1.59 -6.43
N LEU A 185 -3.48 -0.87 -5.32
CA LEU A 185 -2.63 0.32 -5.17
C LEU A 185 -2.13 0.39 -3.71
N CYS A 186 -0.84 0.56 -3.50
CA CYS A 186 -0.28 1.00 -2.22
C CYS A 186 0.79 2.03 -2.51
N ALA A 187 0.69 3.23 -1.98
CA ALA A 187 1.60 4.31 -2.33
C ALA A 187 2.08 5.07 -1.10
N TYR A 188 3.35 5.45 -1.13
CA TYR A 188 3.98 6.39 -0.21
C TYR A 188 4.48 7.57 -1.04
N TRP A 189 3.94 8.75 -0.76
CA TRP A 189 4.24 9.98 -1.48
C TRP A 189 4.73 11.04 -0.51
N ILE A 190 6.01 11.41 -0.62
CA ILE A 190 6.69 12.33 0.28
C ILE A 190 6.96 13.62 -0.48
N GLN A 191 6.39 14.72 0.01
CA GLN A 191 6.48 16.04 -0.62
C GLN A 191 7.10 17.06 0.34
N PRO A 192 7.85 18.06 -0.16
CA PRO A 192 8.40 19.10 0.70
C PRO A 192 7.27 20.03 1.20
N VAL A 193 7.32 20.38 2.48
CA VAL A 193 6.55 21.51 3.04
C VAL A 193 7.48 22.71 3.08
N ARG A 194 7.06 23.81 2.46
CA ARG A 194 7.87 25.03 2.35
C ARG A 194 7.25 26.18 3.15
N ASP A 195 8.10 27.03 3.71
CA ASP A 195 7.68 28.29 4.31
C ASP A 195 7.49 29.40 3.26
N SER A 196 7.20 30.62 3.71
CA SER A 196 7.05 31.80 2.85
C SER A 196 8.31 32.19 2.09
N ASP A 197 9.49 31.80 2.60
CA ASP A 197 10.80 32.04 1.99
C ASP A 197 11.22 30.91 1.05
N ASN A 198 10.30 29.97 0.75
CA ASN A 198 10.51 28.80 -0.09
C ASN A 198 11.52 27.78 0.47
N ARG A 199 11.86 27.87 1.77
CA ARG A 199 12.75 26.94 2.47
C ARG A 199 11.97 25.71 2.90
N ILE A 200 12.60 24.54 2.82
CA ILE A 200 11.97 23.30 3.28
C ILE A 200 12.00 23.28 4.81
N ILE A 201 10.81 23.26 5.40
CA ILE A 201 10.62 23.21 6.86
C ILE A 201 10.18 21.83 7.35
N GLY A 202 9.90 20.91 6.42
CA GLY A 202 9.50 19.54 6.72
C GLY A 202 9.00 18.81 5.48
N SER A 203 8.29 17.72 5.72
CA SER A 203 7.68 16.88 4.70
C SER A 203 6.21 16.64 4.97
N SER A 204 5.41 16.56 3.91
CA SER A 204 4.07 15.99 3.93
C SER A 204 4.20 14.54 3.47
N ILE A 205 3.71 13.59 4.27
CA ILE A 205 3.73 12.17 3.94
C ILE A 205 2.31 11.73 3.64
N LYS A 206 2.10 11.27 2.41
CA LYS A 206 0.82 10.83 1.88
C LYS A 206 0.88 9.33 1.66
N TYR A 207 -0.14 8.64 2.14
CA TYR A 207 -0.29 7.21 1.99
C TYR A 207 -1.65 6.88 1.37
N ALA A 208 -1.66 5.97 0.41
CA ALA A 208 -2.89 5.43 -0.14
C ALA A 208 -2.80 3.92 -0.23
N PHE A 209 -3.88 3.23 0.13
CA PHE A 209 -3.99 1.78 -0.01
C PHE A 209 -5.35 1.37 -0.54
N SER A 210 -5.33 0.46 -1.51
CA SER A 210 -6.47 -0.23 -2.06
C SER A 210 -6.05 -1.66 -2.32
N GLY A 211 -6.76 -2.62 -1.75
CA GLY A 211 -6.39 -4.01 -1.86
C GLY A 211 -7.45 -4.94 -1.31
N ASP A 212 -7.36 -6.18 -1.73
CA ASP A 212 -8.10 -7.29 -1.18
C ASP A 212 -7.13 -8.13 -0.34
N ILE A 213 -7.37 -8.19 0.96
CA ILE A 213 -6.54 -8.99 1.85
C ILE A 213 -6.92 -10.48 1.81
N GLY A 214 -7.85 -10.88 0.95
CA GLY A 214 -8.29 -12.25 0.72
C GLY A 214 -9.21 -12.76 1.83
N GLU A 215 -10.03 -13.76 1.46
CA GLU A 215 -11.15 -14.27 2.28
C GLU A 215 -12.26 -13.23 2.50
N SER A 216 -13.48 -13.68 2.78
CA SER A 216 -14.61 -12.78 3.06
C SER A 216 -14.43 -12.17 4.46
N ILE A 217 -13.84 -10.98 4.53
CA ILE A 217 -13.70 -10.25 5.80
C ILE A 217 -14.89 -9.30 5.97
N PRO A 218 -15.67 -9.41 7.05
CA PRO A 218 -16.81 -8.56 7.28
C PRO A 218 -16.45 -7.07 7.23
N GLN A 219 -17.31 -6.27 6.58
CA GLN A 219 -17.04 -4.84 6.37
C GLN A 219 -16.83 -4.07 7.68
N TRP A 220 -17.56 -4.41 8.75
CA TRP A 220 -17.38 -3.78 10.07
C TRP A 220 -15.96 -3.97 10.62
N LEU A 221 -15.32 -5.10 10.31
CA LEU A 221 -13.95 -5.39 10.71
C LEU A 221 -12.96 -4.61 9.85
N GLN A 222 -13.21 -4.54 8.53
CA GLN A 222 -12.40 -3.70 7.62
C GLN A 222 -12.44 -2.23 8.05
N ASN A 223 -13.62 -1.70 8.41
CA ASN A 223 -13.81 -0.35 8.91
C ASN A 223 -13.07 -0.09 10.23
N SER A 224 -12.89 -1.11 11.06
CA SER A 224 -12.26 -0.99 12.38
C SER A 224 -10.74 -1.11 12.32
N ILE A 225 -10.22 -1.94 11.41
CA ILE A 225 -8.78 -2.25 11.29
C ILE A 225 -8.11 -1.36 10.24
N GLY A 226 -8.74 -1.17 9.08
CA GLY A 226 -8.18 -0.46 7.95
C GLY A 226 -7.62 0.92 8.28
N PRO A 227 -8.41 1.81 8.91
CA PRO A 227 -7.94 3.13 9.30
C PRO A 227 -6.75 3.08 10.29
N LYS A 228 -6.73 2.10 11.21
CA LYS A 228 -5.64 1.94 12.19
C LYS A 228 -4.37 1.45 11.51
N THR A 229 -4.47 0.43 10.66
CA THR A 229 -3.33 -0.05 9.87
C THR A 229 -2.72 1.07 9.03
N ALA A 230 -3.53 1.91 8.39
CA ALA A 230 -3.02 3.05 7.63
C ALA A 230 -2.41 4.16 8.51
N LEU A 231 -2.87 4.33 9.75
CA LEU A 231 -2.24 5.23 10.71
C LEU A 231 -0.85 4.74 11.13
N ASP A 232 -0.69 3.42 11.24
CA ASP A 232 0.54 2.76 11.70
C ASP A 232 1.53 2.49 10.54
N SER A 233 1.16 2.80 9.29
CA SER A 233 1.91 2.50 8.05
C SER A 233 2.96 3.52 7.66
#